data_AF-A0A1C6L2Z8-F1
#
_entry.id   AF-A0A1C6L2Z8-F1
#
_cell.length_a   1.000
_cell.length_b   1.000
_cell.length_c   1.000
_cell.angle_alpha   90.00
_cell.angle_beta   90.00
_cell.angle_gamma   90.00
#
_symmetry.space_group_name_H-M   'P 1'
#
loop_
_entity.id
_entity.type
_entity.pdbx_description
1 polymer ?
#
loop_
_entity_poly.entity_id
_entity_poly.type
_entity_poly.pdbx_seq_one_letter_code
_entity_poly.pdbx_strand_id
1 'polypeptide(L)'
;MKYVITALIAILIVLIFSFILTSVINKEKSFKEKLKITFMFSLVMLPIVLLLPVSLFATFKASAVILSLEVSNYQLFLLAILGLFIIFICDFVSKQAVTSIGSNMLSKKYGDQELSEEEMLEIIDKKQSNIKIWNIVIIFLASLVLYIASMAIISIEFTGLFLVIISIINILNYQLFFRSSYKTAK
;
A
#
# COMPACT_ATOMS: atom_id res chain seq x y z
N MET A 1 -11.19 13.05 -22.83
CA MET A 1 -11.84 11.71 -22.80
C MET A 1 -10.97 10.62 -22.15
N LYS A 2 -9.74 10.38 -22.58
CA LYS A 2 -8.90 9.28 -22.03
C LYS A 2 -8.76 9.30 -20.50
N TYR A 3 -8.42 10.44 -19.89
CA TYR A 3 -8.32 10.61 -18.43
C TYR A 3 -9.64 10.35 -17.69
N VAL A 4 -10.76 10.81 -18.26
CA VAL A 4 -12.11 10.63 -17.67
C VAL A 4 -12.50 9.16 -17.68
N ILE A 5 -12.27 8.46 -18.80
CA ILE A 5 -12.53 7.02 -18.90
C ILE A 5 -11.68 6.24 -17.89
N THR A 6 -10.37 6.55 -17.79
CA THR A 6 -9.48 5.90 -16.81
C THR A 6 -9.93 6.17 -15.37
N ALA A 7 -10.33 7.39 -15.04
CA ALA A 7 -10.85 7.72 -13.70
C ALA A 7 -12.16 6.96 -13.40
N LEU A 8 -13.08 6.87 -14.37
CA LEU A 8 -14.31 6.10 -14.23
C LEU A 8 -14.04 4.61 -14.01
N ILE A 9 -13.06 4.02 -14.71
CA ILE A 9 -12.65 2.63 -14.52
C ILE A 9 -12.07 2.44 -13.10
N ALA A 10 -11.22 3.35 -12.63
CA ALA A 10 -10.67 3.28 -11.28
C ALA A 10 -11.76 3.35 -10.20
N ILE A 11 -12.74 4.26 -10.36
CA ILE A 11 -13.90 4.37 -9.47
C ILE A 11 -14.71 3.06 -9.49
N LEU A 12 -14.93 2.47 -10.67
CA LEU A 12 -15.65 1.21 -10.81
C LEU A 12 -14.94 0.07 -10.06
N ILE A 13 -13.62 -0.04 -10.20
CA ILE A 13 -12.81 -1.05 -9.49
C ILE A 13 -12.94 -0.89 -7.97
N VAL A 14 -12.85 0.34 -7.46
CA VAL A 14 -13.00 0.63 -6.03
C VAL A 14 -14.40 0.26 -5.53
N LEU A 15 -15.45 0.56 -6.30
CA LEU A 15 -16.82 0.19 -5.97
C LEU A 15 -17.02 -1.34 -5.94
N ILE A 16 -16.48 -2.05 -6.93
CA ILE A 16 -16.53 -3.53 -6.99
C ILE A 16 -15.82 -4.13 -5.78
N PHE A 17 -14.60 -3.67 -5.48
CA PHE A 17 -13.84 -4.17 -4.34
C PHE A 17 -14.55 -3.88 -3.01
N SER A 18 -15.06 -2.67 -2.83
CA SER A 18 -15.84 -2.27 -1.64
C SER A 18 -17.11 -3.10 -1.49
N PHE A 19 -17.76 -3.45 -2.61
CA PHE A 19 -18.94 -4.30 -2.61
C PHE A 19 -18.62 -5.74 -2.21
N ILE A 20 -17.53 -6.30 -2.73
CA ILE A 20 -17.05 -7.65 -2.36
C ILE A 20 -16.75 -7.68 -0.86
N LEU A 21 -15.99 -6.71 -0.35
CA LEU A 21 -15.65 -6.60 1.07
C LEU A 21 -16.92 -6.50 1.93
N THR A 22 -17.84 -5.62 1.56
CA THR A 22 -19.12 -5.43 2.27
C THR A 22 -19.95 -6.71 2.26
N SER A 23 -19.94 -7.45 1.15
CA SER A 23 -20.66 -8.72 1.01
C SER A 23 -20.07 -9.83 1.88
N VAL A 24 -18.75 -9.85 2.05
CA VAL A 24 -18.05 -10.82 2.92
C VAL A 24 -18.25 -10.49 4.40
N ILE A 25 -18.25 -9.21 4.79
CA ILE A 25 -18.41 -8.79 6.18
C ILE A 25 -19.89 -8.85 6.62
N ASN A 26 -20.82 -8.46 5.75
CA ASN A 26 -22.25 -8.37 6.07
C ASN A 26 -23.06 -9.48 5.37
N LYS A 27 -22.62 -10.74 5.45
CA LYS A 27 -23.21 -11.86 4.69
C LYS A 27 -24.72 -11.97 4.85
N GLU A 28 -25.23 -11.66 6.05
CA GLU A 28 -26.63 -11.83 6.44
C GLU A 28 -27.57 -10.73 5.93
N LYS A 29 -27.03 -9.59 5.44
CA LYS A 29 -27.84 -8.48 4.96
C LYS A 29 -28.37 -8.71 3.54
N SER A 30 -29.51 -8.09 3.24
CA SER A 30 -30.09 -8.12 1.89
C SER A 30 -29.16 -7.44 0.88
N PHE A 31 -29.27 -7.80 -0.41
CA PHE A 31 -28.47 -7.19 -1.49
C PHE A 31 -28.62 -5.65 -1.50
N LYS A 32 -29.85 -5.16 -1.32
CA LYS A 32 -30.16 -3.71 -1.29
C LYS A 32 -29.44 -2.99 -0.14
N GLU A 33 -29.38 -3.60 1.04
CA GLU A 33 -28.66 -3.04 2.19
C GLU A 33 -27.15 -3.10 2.01
N LYS A 34 -26.61 -4.21 1.48
CA LYS A 34 -25.19 -4.33 1.14
C LYS A 34 -24.77 -3.24 0.16
N LEU A 35 -25.61 -2.97 -0.85
CA LEU A 35 -25.36 -1.94 -1.85
C LEU A 35 -25.43 -0.53 -1.25
N LYS A 36 -26.41 -0.26 -0.37
CA LYS A 36 -26.51 1.00 0.39
C LYS A 36 -25.28 1.23 1.28
N ILE A 37 -24.85 0.22 2.03
CA ILE A 37 -23.67 0.28 2.90
C ILE A 37 -22.41 0.52 2.05
N THR A 38 -22.28 -0.19 0.93
CA THR A 38 -21.16 -0.02 0.00
C THR A 38 -21.10 1.41 -0.54
N PHE A 39 -22.24 1.98 -0.95
CA PHE A 39 -22.30 3.37 -1.42
C PHE A 39 -21.94 4.37 -0.33
N MET A 40 -22.48 4.20 0.89
CA MET A 40 -22.15 5.08 2.01
C MET A 40 -20.66 4.99 2.38
N PHE A 41 -20.12 3.77 2.45
CA PHE A 41 -18.70 3.53 2.70
C PHE A 41 -17.83 4.14 1.60
N SER A 42 -18.20 3.92 0.33
CA SER A 42 -17.47 4.44 -0.81
C SER A 42 -17.53 5.96 -0.88
N LEU A 43 -18.66 6.60 -0.55
CA LEU A 43 -18.78 8.07 -0.49
C LEU A 43 -17.85 8.69 0.56
N VAL A 44 -17.69 8.05 1.71
CA VAL A 44 -16.79 8.51 2.77
C VAL A 44 -15.32 8.22 2.44
N MET A 45 -15.05 7.09 1.77
CA MET A 45 -13.69 6.69 1.40
C MET A 45 -13.20 7.33 0.10
N LEU A 46 -14.09 7.77 -0.80
CA LEU A 46 -13.76 8.36 -2.11
C LEU A 46 -12.80 9.53 -1.98
N PRO A 47 -13.01 10.52 -1.08
CA PRO A 47 -12.10 11.65 -0.94
C PRO A 47 -10.68 11.21 -0.54
N ILE A 48 -10.57 10.22 0.35
CA ILE A 48 -9.30 9.65 0.83
C ILE A 48 -8.60 8.89 -0.32
N VAL A 49 -9.37 8.07 -1.04
CA VAL A 49 -8.90 7.28 -2.18
C VAL A 49 -8.54 8.17 -3.38
N LEU A 50 -9.14 9.36 -3.52
CA LEU A 50 -8.81 10.32 -4.58
C LEU A 50 -7.62 11.23 -4.22
N LEU A 51 -7.42 11.53 -2.94
CA LEU A 51 -6.26 12.32 -2.47
C LEU A 51 -4.93 11.60 -2.72
N LEU A 52 -4.89 10.29 -2.52
CA LEU A 52 -3.68 9.46 -2.70
C LEU A 52 -3.13 9.47 -4.14
N PRO A 53 -3.91 9.19 -5.20
CA PRO A 53 -3.43 9.28 -6.58
C PRO A 53 -3.05 10.70 -6.98
N VAL A 54 -3.73 11.73 -6.43
CA VAL A 54 -3.38 13.13 -6.71
C VAL A 54 -2.03 13.49 -6.09
N SER A 55 -1.76 13.08 -4.85
CA SER A 55 -0.46 13.31 -4.21
C SER A 55 0.67 12.55 -4.92
N LEU A 56 0.41 11.30 -5.31
CA LEU A 56 1.35 10.50 -6.11
C LEU A 56 1.62 11.15 -7.47
N PHE A 57 0.57 11.58 -8.18
CA PHE A 57 0.73 12.24 -9.47
C PHE A 57 1.57 13.53 -9.35
N ALA A 58 1.27 14.38 -8.37
CA ALA A 58 2.00 15.63 -8.16
C ALA A 58 3.49 15.36 -7.86
N THR A 59 3.77 14.40 -6.99
CA THR A 59 5.15 14.06 -6.61
C THR A 59 5.93 13.36 -7.73
N PHE A 60 5.28 12.49 -8.51
CA PHE A 60 5.89 11.87 -9.69
C PHE A 60 6.17 12.91 -10.78
N LYS A 61 5.24 13.85 -11.01
CA LYS A 61 5.44 14.95 -11.95
C LYS A 61 6.59 15.86 -11.52
N ALA A 62 6.64 16.24 -10.25
CA ALA A 62 7.75 17.03 -9.73
C ALA A 62 9.09 16.31 -9.93
N SER A 63 9.14 15.01 -9.61
CA SER A 63 10.35 14.19 -9.78
C SER A 63 10.78 14.09 -11.25
N ALA A 64 9.83 13.87 -12.18
CA ALA A 64 10.10 13.83 -13.60
C ALA A 64 10.64 15.16 -14.14
N VAL A 65 10.10 16.30 -13.66
CA VAL A 65 10.57 17.64 -14.03
C VAL A 65 11.99 17.90 -13.49
N ILE A 66 12.25 17.59 -12.21
CA ILE A 66 13.58 17.77 -11.60
C ILE A 66 14.65 16.95 -12.34
N LEU A 67 14.29 15.74 -12.78
CA LEU A 67 15.18 14.84 -13.49
C LEU A 67 15.18 15.04 -15.01
N SER A 68 14.47 16.03 -15.53
CA SER A 68 14.34 16.32 -16.97
C SER A 68 13.93 15.09 -17.81
N LEU A 69 13.01 14.27 -17.29
CA LEU A 69 12.53 13.07 -17.99
C LEU A 69 11.38 13.41 -18.94
N GLU A 70 11.43 12.85 -20.14
CA GLU A 70 10.38 12.99 -21.16
C GLU A 70 9.21 12.02 -20.91
N VAL A 71 8.55 12.16 -19.76
CA VAL A 71 7.36 11.35 -19.41
C VAL A 71 6.10 12.18 -19.58
N SER A 72 5.15 11.66 -20.37
CA SER A 72 3.88 12.36 -20.59
C SER A 72 3.04 12.42 -19.31
N ASN A 73 2.24 13.49 -19.17
CA ASN A 73 1.31 13.61 -18.03
C ASN A 73 0.32 12.45 -17.95
N TYR A 74 -0.05 11.85 -19.09
CA TYR A 74 -0.95 10.69 -19.13
C TYR A 74 -0.29 9.46 -18.52
N GLN A 75 0.98 9.20 -18.85
CA GLN A 75 1.74 8.08 -18.30
C GLN A 75 1.97 8.25 -16.79
N LEU A 76 2.32 9.46 -16.33
CA LEU A 76 2.46 9.75 -14.90
C LEU A 76 1.14 9.58 -14.14
N PHE A 77 0.01 9.94 -14.76
CA PHE A 77 -1.32 9.75 -14.19
C PHE A 77 -1.68 8.27 -14.05
N LEU A 78 -1.42 7.46 -15.08
CA LEU A 78 -1.58 6.00 -15.02
C LEU A 78 -0.70 5.39 -13.94
N LEU A 79 0.57 5.81 -13.86
CA LEU A 79 1.52 5.35 -12.86
C LEU A 79 1.05 5.69 -11.43
N ALA A 80 0.47 6.87 -11.22
CA ALA A 80 -0.09 7.27 -9.93
C ALA A 80 -1.30 6.42 -9.51
N ILE A 81 -2.18 6.08 -10.46
CA ILE A 81 -3.30 5.16 -10.20
C ILE A 81 -2.78 3.76 -9.85
N LEU A 82 -1.79 3.23 -10.59
CA LEU A 82 -1.14 1.97 -10.25
C LEU A 82 -0.46 2.05 -8.88
N GLY A 83 0.17 3.18 -8.57
CA GLY A 83 0.80 3.45 -7.28
C GLY A 83 -0.13 3.21 -6.09
N LEU A 84 -1.42 3.54 -6.21
CA LEU A 84 -2.41 3.22 -5.18
C LEU A 84 -2.48 1.71 -4.90
N PHE A 85 -2.58 0.88 -5.93
CA PHE A 85 -2.59 -0.57 -5.79
C PHE A 85 -1.25 -1.11 -5.27
N ILE A 86 -0.13 -0.54 -5.73
CA ILE A 86 1.20 -0.89 -5.27
C ILE A 86 1.34 -0.68 -3.75
N ILE A 87 0.80 0.43 -3.20
CA ILE A 87 0.80 0.67 -1.75
C ILE A 87 0.09 -0.47 -1.01
N PHE A 88 -1.10 -0.87 -1.46
CA PHE A 88 -1.86 -1.95 -0.82
C PHE A 88 -1.16 -3.32 -0.94
N ILE A 89 -0.61 -3.65 -2.12
CA ILE A 89 0.13 -4.90 -2.32
C ILE A 89 1.37 -4.92 -1.42
N CYS A 90 2.12 -3.81 -1.35
CA CYS A 90 3.28 -3.72 -0.49
C CYS A 90 2.94 -3.90 0.99
N ASP A 91 1.83 -3.32 1.48
CA ASP A 91 1.37 -3.52 2.86
C ASP A 91 1.03 -5.00 3.15
N PHE A 92 0.34 -5.65 2.21
CA PHE A 92 -0.02 -7.06 2.34
C PHE A 92 1.23 -7.95 2.37
N VAL A 93 2.12 -7.78 1.38
CA VAL A 93 3.37 -8.54 1.25
C VAL A 93 4.27 -8.32 2.46
N SER A 94 4.40 -7.09 2.93
CA SER A 94 5.29 -6.78 4.05
C SER A 94 4.80 -7.37 5.36
N LYS A 95 3.49 -7.30 5.65
CA LYS A 95 2.90 -7.96 6.83
C LYS A 95 3.11 -9.46 6.79
N GLN A 96 2.89 -10.10 5.65
CA GLN A 96 3.07 -11.54 5.49
C GLN A 96 4.55 -11.93 5.65
N ALA A 97 5.46 -11.21 4.98
CA ALA A 97 6.89 -11.47 5.03
C ALA A 97 7.47 -11.24 6.44
N VAL A 98 7.14 -10.12 7.09
CA VAL A 98 7.58 -9.81 8.46
C VAL A 98 7.08 -10.85 9.44
N THR A 99 5.81 -11.28 9.33
CA THR A 99 5.25 -12.30 10.22
C THR A 99 5.95 -13.64 10.03
N SER A 100 6.18 -14.05 8.78
CA SER A 100 6.85 -15.33 8.47
C SER A 100 8.33 -15.33 8.86
N ILE A 101 9.07 -14.25 8.57
CA ILE A 101 10.48 -14.12 8.95
C ILE A 101 10.59 -14.02 10.47
N GLY A 102 9.73 -13.23 11.11
CA GLY A 102 9.69 -13.04 12.55
C GLY A 102 9.38 -14.33 13.30
N SER A 103 8.35 -15.07 12.88
CA SER A 103 7.96 -16.34 13.50
C SER A 103 9.06 -17.39 13.32
N ASN A 104 9.64 -17.51 12.12
CA ASN A 104 10.74 -18.44 11.87
C ASN A 104 11.99 -18.10 12.70
N MET A 105 12.34 -16.82 12.83
CA MET A 105 13.50 -16.41 13.61
C MET A 105 13.29 -16.65 15.11
N LEU A 106 12.08 -16.41 15.62
CA LEU A 106 11.74 -16.65 17.02
C LEU A 106 11.68 -18.15 17.31
N SER A 107 11.00 -18.93 16.46
CA SER A 107 10.91 -20.39 16.58
C SER A 107 12.30 -21.05 16.55
N LYS A 108 13.20 -20.64 15.67
CA LYS A 108 14.57 -21.18 15.65
C LYS A 108 15.41 -20.83 16.88
N LYS A 109 15.15 -19.68 17.52
CA LYS A 109 15.98 -19.18 18.63
C LYS A 109 15.45 -19.60 20.00
N TYR A 110 14.13 -19.72 20.12
CA TYR A 110 13.43 -19.92 21.39
C TYR A 110 12.53 -21.17 21.38
N GLY A 111 12.48 -21.94 20.29
CA GLY A 111 11.56 -23.09 20.15
C GLY A 111 11.78 -24.21 21.15
N ASP A 112 12.98 -24.32 21.70
CA ASP A 112 13.34 -25.32 22.72
C ASP A 112 13.30 -24.76 24.15
N GLN A 113 12.83 -23.52 24.33
CA GLN A 113 12.73 -22.86 25.63
C GLN A 113 11.28 -22.78 26.08
N GLU A 114 10.98 -23.23 27.30
CA GLU A 114 9.71 -22.94 27.96
C GLU A 114 9.74 -21.50 28.46
N LEU A 115 9.27 -20.57 27.61
CA LEU A 115 9.13 -19.17 27.96
C LEU A 115 7.74 -18.94 28.57
N SER A 116 7.68 -18.11 29.61
CA SER A 116 6.41 -17.57 30.10
C SER A 116 5.84 -16.52 29.13
N GLU A 117 4.55 -16.22 29.26
CA GLU A 117 3.87 -15.22 28.42
C GLU A 117 4.49 -13.82 28.57
N GLU A 118 4.92 -13.46 29.78
CA GLU A 118 5.61 -12.20 30.07
C GLU A 118 6.98 -12.12 29.38
N GLU A 119 7.75 -13.21 29.38
CA GLU A 119 9.04 -13.27 28.70
C GLU A 119 8.90 -13.21 27.17
N MET A 120 7.85 -13.85 26.62
CA MET A 120 7.53 -13.76 25.20
C MET A 120 7.21 -12.32 24.79
N LEU A 121 6.40 -11.61 25.58
CA LEU A 121 6.06 -10.21 25.32
C LEU A 121 7.28 -9.29 25.40
N GLU A 122 8.16 -9.48 26.40
CA GLU A 122 9.41 -8.72 26.50
C GLU A 122 10.33 -8.91 25.28
N ILE A 123 10.44 -10.14 24.77
CA ILE A 123 11.24 -10.45 23.59
C ILE A 123 10.65 -9.77 22.35
N ILE A 124 9.33 -9.79 22.20
CA ILE A 124 8.63 -9.14 21.09
C ILE A 124 8.84 -7.62 21.14
N ASP A 125 8.66 -7.00 22.31
CA ASP A 125 8.83 -5.56 22.49
C ASP A 125 10.27 -5.11 22.20
N LYS A 126 11.27 -5.85 22.69
CA LYS A 126 12.69 -5.61 22.37
C LYS A 126 12.98 -5.71 20.87
N LYS A 127 12.26 -6.56 20.14
CA LYS A 127 12.43 -6.72 18.67
C LYS A 127 11.53 -5.85 17.81
N GLN A 128 10.56 -5.14 18.41
CA GLN A 128 9.56 -4.38 17.67
C GLN A 128 10.17 -3.27 16.80
N SER A 129 11.26 -2.64 17.25
CA SER A 129 12.00 -1.65 16.47
C SER A 129 12.61 -2.26 15.20
N ASN A 130 13.24 -3.43 15.32
CA ASN A 130 13.83 -4.13 14.18
C ASN A 130 12.76 -4.58 13.20
N ILE A 131 11.62 -5.09 13.69
CA ILE A 131 10.46 -5.46 12.88
C ILE A 131 9.96 -4.26 12.05
N LYS A 132 9.89 -3.08 12.67
CA LYS A 132 9.49 -1.83 12.00
C LYS A 132 10.44 -1.46 10.85
N ILE A 133 11.76 -1.62 11.05
CA ILE A 133 12.77 -1.34 10.02
C ILE A 133 12.64 -2.35 8.86
N TRP A 134 12.56 -3.64 9.17
CA TRP A 134 12.37 -4.68 8.16
C TRP A 134 11.11 -4.49 7.33
N ASN A 135 10.02 -4.06 7.96
CA ASN A 135 8.78 -3.72 7.26
C ASN A 135 9.02 -2.65 6.18
N ILE A 136 9.73 -1.57 6.53
CA ILE A 136 10.05 -0.49 5.58
C ILE A 136 10.94 -0.98 4.45
N VAL A 137 11.96 -1.80 4.75
CA VAL A 137 12.87 -2.36 3.75
C VAL A 137 12.11 -3.25 2.76
N ILE A 138 11.22 -4.11 3.25
CA ILE A 138 10.42 -5.00 2.39
C ILE A 138 9.48 -4.19 1.50
N ILE A 139 8.81 -3.16 2.05
CA ILE A 139 7.96 -2.26 1.26
C ILE A 139 8.77 -1.54 0.18
N PHE A 140 9.98 -1.08 0.50
CA PHE A 140 10.87 -0.46 -0.48
C PHE A 140 11.17 -1.41 -1.64
N LEU A 141 11.67 -2.61 -1.33
CA LEU A 141 12.06 -3.60 -2.34
C LEU A 141 10.87 -4.06 -3.18
N ALA A 142 9.73 -4.34 -2.54
CA ALA A 142 8.51 -4.70 -3.25
C ALA A 142 8.04 -3.56 -4.17
N SER A 143 8.10 -2.31 -3.70
CA SER A 143 7.71 -1.15 -4.52
C SER A 143 8.61 -0.97 -5.73
N LEU A 144 9.93 -1.17 -5.59
CA LEU A 144 10.86 -1.08 -6.72
C LEU A 144 10.46 -2.07 -7.82
N VAL A 145 10.26 -3.34 -7.47
CA VAL A 145 9.87 -4.39 -8.42
C VAL A 145 8.54 -4.06 -9.10
N LEU A 146 7.55 -3.64 -8.33
CA LEU A 146 6.22 -3.33 -8.87
C LEU A 146 6.21 -2.08 -9.75
N TYR A 147 6.98 -1.05 -9.41
CA TYR A 147 7.09 0.15 -10.26
C TYR A 147 7.88 -0.13 -11.53
N ILE A 148 8.93 -0.97 -11.51
CA ILE A 148 9.61 -1.44 -12.73
C ILE A 148 8.60 -2.11 -13.66
N ALA A 149 7.84 -3.08 -13.14
CA ALA A 149 6.84 -3.79 -13.94
C ALA A 149 5.78 -2.82 -14.51
N SER A 150 5.31 -1.88 -13.69
CA SER A 150 4.30 -0.89 -14.09
C SER A 150 4.80 0.06 -15.18
N MET A 151 6.03 0.55 -15.06
CA MET A 151 6.66 1.41 -16.06
C MET A 151 6.91 0.67 -17.37
N ALA A 152 7.31 -0.60 -17.32
CA ALA A 152 7.44 -1.44 -18.51
C ALA A 152 6.09 -1.60 -19.24
N ILE A 153 5.00 -1.88 -18.51
CA ILE A 153 3.65 -2.01 -19.09
C ILE A 153 3.18 -0.70 -19.73
N ILE A 154 3.47 0.45 -19.09
CA ILE A 154 3.05 1.78 -19.57
C ILE A 154 4.06 2.39 -20.57
N SER A 155 5.16 1.68 -20.85
CA SER A 155 6.25 2.11 -21.74
C SER A 155 6.81 3.50 -21.34
N ILE A 156 7.09 3.67 -20.06
CA ILE A 156 7.79 4.85 -19.54
C ILE A 156 9.29 4.59 -19.63
N GLU A 157 10.04 5.47 -20.28
CA GLU A 157 11.50 5.49 -20.15
C GLU A 157 11.87 6.13 -18.82
N PHE A 158 12.67 5.44 -18.01
CA PHE A 158 13.03 5.88 -16.67
C PHE A 158 14.50 5.65 -16.36
N THR A 159 15.00 6.45 -15.43
CA THR A 159 16.31 6.24 -14.80
C THR A 159 16.15 5.48 -13.49
N GLY A 160 17.18 4.76 -13.05
CA GLY A 160 17.18 4.11 -11.73
C GLY A 160 16.95 5.11 -10.59
N LEU A 161 17.41 6.36 -10.75
CA LEU A 161 17.18 7.43 -9.78
C LEU A 161 15.69 7.80 -9.67
N PHE A 162 14.98 7.89 -10.79
CA PHE A 162 13.54 8.15 -10.78
C PHE A 162 12.77 7.05 -10.04
N LEU A 163 13.14 5.79 -10.32
CA LEU A 163 12.56 4.62 -9.66
C LEU A 163 12.76 4.67 -8.13
N VAL A 164 13.97 4.98 -7.68
CA VAL A 164 14.28 5.11 -6.24
C VAL A 164 13.44 6.20 -5.60
N ILE A 165 13.32 7.37 -6.24
CA ILE A 165 12.55 8.51 -5.71
C ILE A 165 11.07 8.14 -5.56
N ILE A 166 10.45 7.55 -6.59
CA ILE A 166 9.03 7.18 -6.50
C ILE A 166 8.77 6.07 -5.48
N SER A 167 9.71 5.14 -5.30
CA SER A 167 9.64 4.12 -4.26
C SER A 167 9.75 4.71 -2.85
N ILE A 168 10.60 5.73 -2.65
CA ILE A 168 10.66 6.48 -1.38
C ILE A 168 9.35 7.24 -1.13
N ILE A 169 8.82 7.93 -2.14
CA ILE A 169 7.51 8.61 -2.07
C ILE A 169 6.41 7.60 -1.67
N ASN A 170 6.46 6.39 -2.23
CA ASN A 170 5.50 5.34 -1.91
C ASN A 170 5.56 4.93 -0.43
N ILE A 171 6.77 4.79 0.13
CA ILE A 171 6.97 4.52 1.56
C ILE A 171 6.44 5.66 2.42
N LEU A 172 6.71 6.91 2.04
CA LEU A 172 6.22 8.07 2.79
C LEU A 172 4.69 8.13 2.81
N ASN A 173 4.05 7.91 1.65
CA ASN A 173 2.59 7.78 1.57
C ASN A 173 2.11 6.60 2.44
N TYR A 174 2.73 5.43 2.35
CA TYR A 174 2.39 4.31 3.23
C TYR A 174 2.45 4.68 4.72
N GLN A 175 3.52 5.33 5.15
CA GLN A 175 3.69 5.72 6.56
C GLN A 175 2.62 6.73 7.00
N LEU A 176 2.29 7.72 6.18
CA LEU A 176 1.28 8.73 6.50
C LEU A 176 -0.13 8.13 6.58
N PHE A 177 -0.49 7.26 5.63
CA PHE A 177 -1.86 6.75 5.52
C PHE A 177 -2.14 5.50 6.37
N PHE A 178 -1.14 4.64 6.62
CA PHE A 178 -1.36 3.36 7.31
C PHE A 178 -0.70 3.27 8.70
N ARG A 179 0.22 4.18 9.05
CA ARG A 179 0.99 4.09 10.30
C ARG A 179 0.50 5.01 11.42
N SER A 180 -0.64 5.68 11.25
CA SER A 180 -1.28 6.46 12.31
C SER A 180 -1.83 5.54 13.41
N SER A 181 -0.97 5.26 14.39
CA SER A 181 -1.27 4.83 15.76
C SER A 181 -1.59 3.35 16.02
N TYR A 182 -0.57 2.48 15.95
CA TYR A 182 -0.42 1.43 16.97
C TYR A 182 0.21 2.07 18.22
N LYS A 183 -0.55 2.89 18.94
CA LYS A 183 -0.30 3.06 20.38
C LYS A 183 -0.96 1.85 21.03
N THR A 184 -0.16 0.88 21.44
CA THR A 184 -0.59 -0.08 22.45
C THR A 184 -1.15 0.74 23.61
N ALA A 185 -2.45 0.59 23.84
CA ALA A 185 -3.07 1.14 25.04
C ALA A 185 -2.26 0.62 26.23
N LYS A 186 -1.68 1.54 26.99
CA LYS A 186 -1.10 1.23 28.30
C LYS A 186 -2.22 0.85 29.26
#